data_AF-M8C2U1-F1
#
_entry.id   AF-M8C2U1-F1
#
_cell.length_a   1.000
_cell.length_b   1.000
_cell.length_c   1.000
_cell.angle_alpha   90.00
_cell.angle_beta   90.00
_cell.angle_gamma   90.00
#
_symmetry.space_group_name_H-M   'P 1'
#
loop_
_entity.id
_entity.type
_entity.pdbx_description
1 polymer ?
#
loop_
_entity_poly.entity_id
_entity_poly.type
_entity_poly.pdbx_seq_one_letter_code
_entity_poly.pdbx_strand_id
1 'polypeptide(L)'
;MTVAQRYALMKANVDGLKPLQVGIAVCDHEGQQVAWEFNLCDFCRLADPHDQKALDYLADRGVDLDMLGALLMGSSLIGAGHGRPLSWITYAGAYYAAYLLKIVTGGAPLRTARRGRAW
;
A
#
# COMPACT_ATOMS: atom_id res chain seq x y z
N MET A 1 -14.65 -19.46 7.41
CA MET A 1 -13.91 -18.28 7.92
C MET A 1 -14.83 -17.06 7.88
N THR A 2 -15.03 -16.37 9.01
CA THR A 2 -15.89 -15.18 9.13
C THR A 2 -15.23 -13.93 8.53
N VAL A 3 -15.99 -12.84 8.33
CA VAL A 3 -15.44 -11.54 7.90
C VAL A 3 -14.37 -11.05 8.88
N ALA A 4 -14.63 -11.16 10.19
CA ALA A 4 -13.69 -10.77 11.22
C ALA A 4 -12.40 -11.60 11.20
N GLN A 5 -12.50 -12.91 10.95
CA GLN A 5 -11.33 -13.79 10.80
C GLN A 5 -10.51 -13.46 9.54
N ARG A 6 -11.18 -13.18 8.41
CA ARG A 6 -10.52 -12.70 7.18
C ARG A 6 -9.75 -11.41 7.42
N TYR A 7 -10.38 -10.45 8.10
CA TYR A 7 -9.74 -9.18 8.44
C TYR A 7 -8.54 -9.37 9.37
N ALA A 8 -8.69 -10.18 10.42
CA ALA A 8 -7.60 -10.46 11.37
C ALA A 8 -6.40 -11.11 10.70
N LEU A 9 -6.61 -12.08 9.81
CA LEU A 9 -5.55 -12.73 9.04
C LEU A 9 -4.83 -11.75 8.11
N MET A 10 -5.59 -10.97 7.34
CA MET A 10 -5.03 -9.94 6.46
C MET A 10 -4.24 -8.90 7.26
N LYS A 11 -4.78 -8.41 8.38
CA LYS A 11 -4.11 -7.45 9.25
C LYS A 11 -2.81 -8.01 9.81
N ALA A 12 -2.80 -9.25 10.30
CA ALA A 12 -1.58 -9.89 10.78
C ALA A 12 -0.50 -9.97 9.69
N ASN A 13 -0.88 -10.33 8.47
CA ASN A 13 0.03 -10.38 7.32
C ASN A 13 0.55 -8.98 6.95
N VAL A 14 -0.34 -8.01 6.78
CA VAL A 14 0.02 -6.65 6.36
C VAL A 14 0.86 -5.95 7.42
N ASP A 15 0.58 -6.12 8.71
CA ASP A 15 1.40 -5.53 9.77
C ASP A 15 2.78 -6.18 9.84
N GLY A 16 2.84 -7.52 9.71
CA GLY A 16 4.08 -8.29 9.83
C GLY A 16 5.02 -8.18 8.63
N LEU A 17 4.52 -7.81 7.44
CA LEU A 17 5.30 -7.76 6.21
C LEU A 17 5.50 -6.32 5.73
N LYS A 18 6.70 -6.01 5.23
CA LYS A 18 6.97 -4.74 4.58
C LYS A 18 6.65 -4.83 3.07
N PRO A 19 5.98 -3.84 2.48
CA PRO A 19 5.76 -3.83 1.03
C PRO A 19 7.10 -3.64 0.31
N LEU A 20 7.30 -4.37 -0.78
CA LEU A 20 8.49 -4.26 -1.61
C LEU A 20 8.31 -3.26 -2.75
N GLN A 21 7.10 -3.22 -3.31
CA GLN A 21 6.78 -2.44 -4.50
C GLN A 21 5.30 -2.04 -4.48
N VAL A 22 4.98 -0.90 -5.07
CA VAL A 22 3.61 -0.47 -5.32
C VAL A 22 3.47 0.07 -6.74
N GLY A 23 2.49 -0.45 -7.46
CA GLY A 23 2.09 0.04 -8.79
C GLY A 23 0.83 0.88 -8.69
N ILE A 24 0.83 2.06 -9.33
CA ILE A 24 -0.34 2.94 -9.40
C ILE A 24 -0.55 3.32 -10.86
N ALA A 25 -1.75 3.08 -11.37
CA ALA A 25 -2.18 3.54 -12.68
C ALA A 25 -3.36 4.50 -12.52
N VAL A 26 -3.32 5.61 -13.25
CA VAL A 26 -4.40 6.58 -13.33
C VAL A 26 -4.89 6.60 -14.77
N CYS A 27 -6.21 6.50 -14.93
CA CYS A 27 -6.89 6.69 -16.21
C CYS A 27 -7.86 7.85 -16.08
N ASP A 28 -7.88 8.75 -17.04
CA ASP A 28 -8.93 9.77 -17.12
C ASP A 28 -10.15 9.27 -17.93
N HIS A 29 -11.16 10.12 -18.00
CA HIS A 29 -12.40 9.88 -18.73
C HIS A 29 -12.25 9.80 -20.25
N GLU A 30 -11.14 10.28 -20.82
CA GLU A 30 -10.80 10.16 -22.24
C GLU A 30 -10.00 8.87 -22.53
N GLY A 31 -9.71 8.08 -21.51
CA GLY A 31 -8.96 6.84 -21.62
C GLY A 31 -7.43 7.03 -21.61
N GLN A 32 -6.93 8.25 -21.34
CA GLN A 32 -5.50 8.50 -21.21
C GLN A 32 -4.99 7.89 -19.91
N GLN A 33 -3.88 7.16 -20.01
CA GLN A 33 -3.33 6.37 -18.91
C GLN A 33 -1.89 6.73 -18.62
N VAL A 34 -1.58 6.86 -17.33
CA VAL A 34 -0.20 6.93 -16.83
C VAL A 34 -0.06 5.92 -15.71
N ALA A 35 1.06 5.20 -15.69
CA ALA A 35 1.37 4.22 -14.69
C ALA A 35 2.76 4.46 -14.09
N TRP A 36 2.86 4.28 -12.79
CA TRP A 36 4.10 4.32 -12.04
C TRP A 36 4.28 3.02 -11.28
N GLU A 37 5.54 2.65 -11.13
CA GLU A 37 5.98 1.56 -10.28
C GLU A 37 7.02 2.11 -9.31
N PHE A 38 6.72 2.02 -8.02
CA PHE A 38 7.60 2.47 -6.95
C PHE A 38 8.17 1.24 -6.26
N ASN A 39 9.49 1.10 -6.34
CA ASN A 39 10.26 0.12 -5.58
C ASN A 39 10.63 0.73 -4.22
N LEU A 40 10.47 -0.01 -3.12
CA LEU A 40 10.71 0.49 -1.77
C LEU A 40 12.04 -0.01 -1.20
N CYS A 41 12.72 0.81 -0.41
CA CYS A 41 14.03 0.46 0.18
C CYS A 41 13.95 -0.05 1.64
N ASP A 42 12.77 -0.05 2.26
CA ASP A 42 12.59 -0.30 3.70
C ASP A 42 12.65 -1.77 4.14
N PHE A 43 12.95 -2.71 3.25
CA PHE A 43 12.94 -4.15 3.55
C PHE A 43 14.08 -4.57 4.51
N CYS A 44 13.91 -5.72 5.18
CA CYS A 44 14.91 -6.23 6.12
C CYS A 44 15.85 -7.24 5.43
N ARG A 45 17.09 -6.81 5.14
CA ARG A 45 18.12 -7.66 4.49
C ARG A 45 18.40 -8.99 5.20
N LEU A 46 18.19 -9.06 6.52
CA LEU A 46 18.51 -10.22 7.35
C LEU A 46 17.37 -11.23 7.47
N ALA A 47 16.16 -10.87 7.08
CA ALA A 47 14.95 -11.67 7.32
C ALA A 47 14.40 -12.36 6.06
N ASP A 48 14.80 -11.91 4.86
CA ASP A 48 14.22 -12.38 3.61
C ASP A 48 15.23 -13.18 2.77
N PRO A 49 14.96 -14.46 2.41
CA PRO A 49 15.86 -15.32 1.62
C PRO A 49 15.85 -14.95 0.13
N HIS A 50 16.15 -13.69 -0.18
CA HIS A 50 16.15 -13.13 -1.53
C HIS A 50 17.56 -13.00 -2.11
N ASP A 51 17.63 -12.85 -3.44
CA ASP A 51 18.87 -12.56 -4.16
C ASP A 51 19.48 -11.24 -3.67
N GLN A 52 20.67 -11.33 -3.08
CA GLN A 52 21.41 -10.21 -2.52
C GLN A 52 21.56 -9.05 -3.53
N LYS A 53 21.68 -9.34 -4.83
CA LYS A 53 21.76 -8.30 -5.87
C LYS A 53 20.48 -7.50 -6.04
N ALA A 54 19.32 -8.15 -5.93
CA ALA A 54 18.03 -7.47 -6.00
C ALA A 54 17.84 -6.56 -4.78
N LEU A 55 18.25 -7.02 -3.60
CA LEU A 55 18.23 -6.22 -2.38
C LEU A 55 19.19 -5.02 -2.48
N ASP A 56 20.39 -5.20 -3.04
CA ASP A 56 21.32 -4.08 -3.21
C ASP A 56 20.78 -3.05 -4.22
N TYR A 57 20.15 -3.49 -5.31
CA TYR A 57 19.49 -2.61 -6.27
C TYR A 57 18.36 -1.78 -5.63
N LEU A 58 17.47 -2.44 -4.87
CA LEU A 58 16.36 -1.76 -4.20
C LEU A 58 16.83 -0.84 -3.07
N ALA A 59 17.94 -1.15 -2.40
CA ALA A 59 18.51 -0.26 -1.39
C ALA A 59 19.12 1.01 -2.00
N ASP A 60 19.71 0.93 -3.20
CA ASP A 60 20.33 2.08 -3.87
C ASP A 60 19.33 2.95 -4.62
N ARG A 61 18.27 2.34 -5.18
CA ARG A 61 17.32 3.00 -6.10
C ARG A 61 15.89 3.06 -5.59
N GLY A 62 15.61 2.43 -4.45
CA GLY A 62 14.29 2.40 -3.86
C GLY A 62 13.88 3.76 -3.28
N VAL A 63 12.58 3.92 -3.16
CA VAL A 63 11.91 5.06 -2.55
C VAL A 63 11.67 4.73 -1.08
N ASP A 64 11.96 5.67 -0.20
CA ASP A 64 11.61 5.58 1.21
C ASP A 64 10.07 5.56 1.38
N LEU A 65 9.57 4.61 2.18
CA LEU A 65 8.14 4.41 2.39
C LEU A 65 7.47 5.64 2.99
N ASP A 66 8.10 6.29 3.97
CA ASP A 66 7.54 7.47 4.64
C ASP A 66 7.46 8.64 3.66
N MET A 67 8.49 8.84 2.83
CA MET A 67 8.50 9.82 1.76
C MET A 67 7.38 9.55 0.73
N LEU A 68 7.24 8.31 0.27
CA LEU A 68 6.18 7.95 -0.67
C LEU A 68 4.79 8.15 -0.05
N GLY A 69 4.62 7.75 1.20
CA GLY A 69 3.38 7.93 1.96
C GLY A 69 2.98 9.40 2.05
N ALA A 70 3.92 10.28 2.37
CA ALA A 70 3.70 11.72 2.44
C ALA A 70 3.32 12.32 1.07
N LEU A 71 4.01 11.92 -0.02
CA LEU A 71 3.70 12.38 -1.37
C LEU A 71 2.30 11.93 -1.82
N LEU A 72 1.92 10.68 -1.54
CA LEU A 72 0.59 10.17 -1.86
C LEU A 72 -0.50 10.88 -1.05
N MET A 73 -0.27 11.13 0.25
CA MET A 73 -1.19 11.89 1.10
C MET A 73 -1.34 13.36 0.66
N GLY A 74 -0.28 13.97 0.15
CA GLY A 74 -0.30 15.32 -0.42
C GLY A 74 -0.88 15.40 -1.84
N SER A 75 -1.04 14.26 -2.51
CA SER A 75 -1.61 14.19 -3.85
C SER A 75 -3.15 14.21 -3.82
N SER A 76 -3.78 14.40 -4.99
CA SER A 76 -5.22 14.24 -5.15
C SER A 76 -5.68 12.78 -5.27
N LEU A 77 -4.77 11.79 -5.12
CA LEU A 77 -5.11 10.37 -5.18
C LEU A 77 -5.68 9.87 -3.84
N ILE A 78 -5.20 10.40 -2.72
CA ILE A 78 -5.56 9.93 -1.38
C ILE A 78 -6.35 11.01 -0.64
N GLY A 79 -7.53 10.63 -0.13
CA GLY A 79 -8.43 11.53 0.59
C GLY A 79 -9.44 12.24 -0.33
N ALA A 80 -10.36 13.00 0.27
CA ALA A 80 -11.44 13.70 -0.44
C ALA A 80 -10.96 15.00 -1.13
N GLY A 81 -9.70 15.03 -1.56
CA GLY A 81 -9.02 16.22 -2.04
C GLY A 81 -9.47 16.63 -3.44
N HIS A 82 -10.20 17.74 -3.51
CA HIS A 82 -10.42 18.61 -4.69
C HIS A 82 -11.70 18.39 -5.51
N GLY A 83 -12.70 17.68 -4.97
CA GLY A 83 -14.05 17.67 -5.55
C GLY A 83 -14.17 16.96 -6.91
N ARG A 84 -13.15 16.18 -7.31
CA ARG A 84 -13.22 15.32 -8.49
C ARG A 84 -13.59 13.89 -8.07
N PRO A 85 -14.55 13.24 -8.76
CA PRO A 85 -14.86 11.84 -8.49
C PRO A 85 -13.65 10.97 -8.86
N LEU A 86 -13.13 10.23 -7.89
CA LEU A 86 -12.05 9.26 -8.07
C LEU A 86 -12.59 7.87 -7.74
N SER A 87 -12.44 6.94 -8.68
CA SER A 87 -12.81 5.54 -8.50
C SER A 87 -11.56 4.67 -8.39
N TRP A 88 -11.47 3.88 -7.33
CA TRP A 88 -10.38 2.93 -7.13
C TRP A 88 -10.72 1.57 -7.72
N ILE A 89 -9.80 1.00 -8.49
CA ILE A 89 -9.88 -0.36 -9.04
C ILE A 89 -8.75 -1.18 -8.42
N THR A 90 -9.07 -2.36 -7.91
CA THR A 90 -8.10 -3.28 -7.28
C THR A 90 -8.43 -4.72 -7.65
N TYR A 91 -7.43 -5.56 -7.90
CA TYR A 91 -7.63 -6.96 -8.33
C TYR A 91 -7.73 -7.95 -7.15
N ALA A 92 -6.87 -7.86 -6.12
CA ALA A 92 -7.04 -8.64 -4.86
C ALA A 92 -7.66 -7.82 -3.71
N GLY A 93 -8.47 -6.81 -4.06
CA GLY A 93 -9.35 -6.08 -3.15
C GLY A 93 -8.70 -5.58 -1.87
N ALA A 94 -8.93 -6.33 -0.80
CA ALA A 94 -8.60 -5.94 0.57
C ALA A 94 -7.08 -5.84 0.82
N TYR A 95 -6.26 -6.72 0.23
CA TYR A 95 -4.80 -6.68 0.46
C TYR A 95 -4.17 -5.44 -0.17
N TYR A 96 -4.53 -5.12 -1.42
CA TYR A 96 -4.02 -3.93 -2.11
C TYR A 96 -4.42 -2.64 -1.38
N ALA A 97 -5.68 -2.55 -0.94
CA ALA A 97 -6.14 -1.41 -0.15
C ALA A 97 -5.44 -1.33 1.22
N ALA A 98 -5.19 -2.46 1.87
CA ALA A 98 -4.53 -2.51 3.17
C ALA A 98 -3.05 -2.12 3.10
N TYR A 99 -2.30 -2.61 2.10
CA TYR A 99 -0.92 -2.19 1.90
C TYR A 99 -0.82 -0.73 1.47
N LEU A 100 -1.72 -0.25 0.60
CA LEU A 100 -1.80 1.18 0.29
C LEU A 100 -2.03 2.00 1.55
N LEU A 101 -2.96 1.58 2.42
CA LEU A 101 -3.21 2.25 3.70
C LEU A 101 -1.96 2.27 4.57
N LYS A 102 -1.26 1.13 4.69
CA LYS A 102 0.01 1.03 5.42
C LYS A 102 1.04 2.02 4.91
N ILE A 103 1.22 2.14 3.59
CA ILE A 103 2.16 3.08 2.95
C ILE A 103 1.79 4.53 3.30
N VAL A 104 0.54 4.94 3.07
CA VAL A 104 0.11 6.33 3.32
C VAL A 104 0.10 6.71 4.81
N THR A 105 0.15 5.72 5.71
CA THR A 105 0.30 5.92 7.16
C THR A 105 1.73 5.74 7.66
N GLY A 106 2.74 5.73 6.78
CA GLY A 106 4.14 5.62 7.19
C GLY A 106 4.46 4.27 7.86
N GLY A 107 3.91 3.18 7.32
CA GLY A 107 4.16 1.83 7.81
C GLY A 107 3.41 1.46 9.09
N ALA A 108 2.56 2.35 9.61
CA ALA A 108 1.81 2.11 10.85
C ALA A 108 0.91 0.85 10.74
N PRO A 109 0.73 0.10 11.85
CA PRO A 109 -0.18 -1.04 11.87
C PRO A 109 -1.62 -0.64 11.50
N LEU A 110 -2.34 -1.52 10.81
CA LEU A 110 -3.73 -1.28 10.48
C LEU A 110 -4.58 -1.13 11.76
N ARG A 111 -5.62 -0.31 11.71
CA ARG A 111 -6.52 -0.12 12.87
C ARG A 111 -7.15 -1.44 13.29
N THR A 112 -7.44 -1.63 14.57
CA THR A 112 -8.26 -2.76 14.99
C THR A 112 -9.71 -2.52 14.61
N ALA A 113 -10.40 -3.56 14.13
CA ALA A 113 -11.85 -3.49 13.96
C ALA A 113 -12.46 -3.24 15.35
N ARG A 114 -13.22 -2.15 15.52
CA ARG A 114 -13.97 -1.91 16.76
C ARG A 114 -14.90 -3.11 16.98
N ARG A 115 -14.75 -3.80 18.10
CA ARG A 115 -15.76 -4.73 18.58
C ARG A 115 -17.06 -3.93 18.76
N GLY A 116 -18.09 -4.30 18.01
CA GLY A 116 -19.43 -3.73 18.16
C GLY A 116 -19.76 -2.63 17.17
N ARG A 117 -20.22 -3.03 15.99
CA ARG A 117 -21.50 -2.60 15.44
C ARG A 117 -21.98 -3.73 14.53
N ALA A 118 -22.91 -4.54 15.04
CA ALA A 118 -23.77 -5.33 14.20
C ALA A 118 -24.60 -4.34 13.35
N TRP A 119 -24.72 -4.65 12.06
CA TRP A 119 -25.70 -4.01 11.19
C TRP A 119 -27.11 -4.38 11.66
#